data_AF-A0A4Q1CC05-F1
#
_entry.id   AF-A0A4Q1CC05-F1
#
_cell.length_a   1.000
_cell.length_b   1.000
_cell.length_c   1.000
_cell.angle_alpha   90.00
_cell.angle_beta   90.00
_cell.angle_gamma   90.00
#
_symmetry.space_group_name_H-M   'P 1'
#
loop_
_entity.id
_entity.type
_entity.pdbx_description
1 polymer ?
#
loop_
_entity_poly.entity_id
_entity_poly.type
_entity_poly.pdbx_seq_one_letter_code
_entity_poly.pdbx_strand_id
1 'polypeptide(L)'
;MKLKLVITVAVLQVLVLAFMAGQREWIMHTGTPLTLRTAPIDPNDPMRGAYVRLNYDISVVPAALCRGETAKWVKFTGDWRQQRRLHDRVVYAALKINEHGIAELVALSDQPPASGPFLRGRVVSVDHDDIRVRYGIEAMFMSKEAALRTESMAIKERAGAPMAVSVAVGGNGTAVLKNFAWEPLGLTITLQRPPTESRDPTRPSQQIQRPINAVIATLHNYGDKNLAIVDLPGGRSFRLVPNALMNHNRFVWAPPADFAVPAPRAENIIVLKPGESLAIQIDLTDRDWWIRDITKPEIPPAAMSQRDNWDWNASFRLEYVPPSADAVRGLTNADLIRHAPLRSRAFSAMQGID
;
A
#
# COMPACT_ATOMS: atom_id res chain seq x y z
N MET A 1 -29.13 34.13 -39.06
CA MET A 1 -29.35 32.77 -38.52
C MET A 1 -28.08 32.11 -37.98
N LYS A 2 -26.94 32.17 -38.70
CA LYS A 2 -25.67 31.53 -38.28
C LYS A 2 -25.14 31.99 -36.90
N LEU A 3 -25.21 33.29 -36.59
CA LEU A 3 -24.75 33.82 -35.30
C LEU A 3 -25.54 33.28 -34.10
N LYS A 4 -26.87 33.16 -34.22
CA LYS A 4 -27.72 32.60 -33.15
C LYS A 4 -27.35 31.14 -32.87
N LEU A 5 -27.10 30.35 -33.92
CA LEU A 5 -26.63 28.96 -33.81
C LEU A 5 -25.26 28.86 -33.10
N VAL A 6 -24.30 29.72 -33.46
CA VAL A 6 -22.98 29.75 -32.81
C VAL A 6 -23.11 30.08 -31.32
N ILE A 7 -23.92 31.07 -30.97
CA ILE A 7 -24.18 31.44 -29.57
C ILE A 7 -24.85 30.28 -28.82
N THR A 8 -25.83 29.61 -29.41
CA THR A 8 -26.48 28.45 -28.80
C THR A 8 -25.48 27.32 -28.52
N VAL A 9 -24.59 27.01 -29.47
CA VAL A 9 -23.55 25.97 -29.28
C VAL A 9 -22.57 26.38 -28.17
N ALA A 10 -22.13 27.64 -28.15
CA ALA A 10 -21.24 28.15 -27.11
C ALA A 10 -21.87 28.08 -25.72
N VAL A 11 -23.14 28.48 -25.59
CA VAL A 11 -23.90 28.37 -24.32
C VAL A 11 -24.05 26.92 -23.89
N LEU A 12 -24.37 26.01 -24.83
CA LEU A 12 -24.49 24.59 -24.52
C LEU A 12 -23.16 24.00 -24.01
N GLN A 13 -22.03 24.39 -24.61
CA GLN A 13 -20.69 23.97 -24.14
C GLN A 13 -20.40 24.47 -22.72
N VAL A 14 -20.71 25.73 -22.42
CA VAL A 14 -20.54 26.29 -21.07
C VAL A 14 -21.45 25.57 -20.05
N LEU A 15 -22.70 25.27 -20.42
CA LEU A 15 -23.62 24.55 -19.56
C LEU A 15 -23.14 23.12 -19.24
N VAL A 16 -22.56 22.41 -20.21
CA VAL A 16 -21.97 21.09 -19.98
C VAL A 16 -20.82 21.17 -18.99
N LEU A 17 -19.93 22.15 -19.14
CA LEU A 17 -18.81 22.34 -18.19
C LEU A 17 -19.31 22.72 -16.79
N ALA A 18 -20.30 23.62 -16.71
CA ALA A 18 -20.91 24.02 -15.44
C ALA A 18 -21.60 22.83 -14.74
N PHE A 19 -22.29 21.98 -15.50
CA PHE A 19 -22.90 20.75 -14.98
C PHE A 19 -21.84 19.78 -14.43
N MET A 20 -20.72 19.57 -15.16
CA MET A 20 -19.63 18.72 -14.70
C MET A 20 -18.98 19.23 -13.40
N ALA A 21 -18.79 20.55 -13.29
CA ALA A 21 -18.26 21.17 -12.07
C ALA A 21 -19.26 21.09 -10.91
N GLY A 22 -20.52 21.45 -11.16
CA GLY A 22 -21.59 21.41 -10.17
C GLY A 22 -21.84 20.01 -9.61
N GLN A 23 -21.73 18.97 -10.44
CA GLN A 23 -21.84 17.58 -9.98
C GLN A 23 -20.74 17.21 -8.98
N ARG A 24 -19.49 17.66 -9.20
CA ARG A 24 -18.38 17.40 -8.29
C ARG A 24 -18.53 18.16 -6.98
N GLU A 25 -18.96 19.42 -7.05
CA GLU A 25 -19.24 20.23 -5.87
C GLU A 25 -20.39 19.62 -5.04
N TRP A 26 -21.45 19.16 -5.71
CA TRP A 26 -22.55 18.47 -5.05
C TRP A 26 -22.09 17.22 -4.30
N ILE A 27 -21.24 16.39 -4.91
CA ILE A 27 -20.64 15.22 -4.25
C ILE A 27 -19.75 15.65 -3.09
N MET A 28 -19.03 16.76 -3.20
CA MET A 28 -18.22 17.28 -2.10
C MET A 28 -19.07 17.56 -0.86
N HIS A 29 -20.28 18.10 -1.01
CA HIS A 29 -21.15 18.41 0.15
C HIS A 29 -22.04 17.26 0.60
N THR A 30 -22.55 16.44 -0.33
CA THR A 30 -23.59 15.43 -0.05
C THR A 30 -23.12 13.99 -0.14
N GLY A 31 -21.94 13.76 -0.71
CA GLY A 31 -21.40 12.41 -0.90
C GLY A 31 -21.04 11.73 0.41
N THR A 32 -21.12 10.40 0.42
CA THR A 32 -20.77 9.58 1.58
C THR A 32 -19.28 9.73 1.89
N PRO A 33 -18.90 10.14 3.12
CA PRO A 33 -17.50 10.26 3.49
C PRO A 33 -16.87 8.86 3.61
N LEU A 34 -15.66 8.72 3.05
CA LEU A 34 -14.92 7.49 3.03
C LEU A 34 -13.43 7.77 3.25
N THR A 35 -12.75 6.97 4.07
CA THR A 35 -11.32 7.09 4.30
C THR A 35 -10.57 6.00 3.55
N LEU A 36 -9.62 6.38 2.69
CA LEU A 36 -8.77 5.49 1.91
C LEU A 36 -7.32 5.57 2.39
N ARG A 37 -6.64 4.43 2.44
CA ARG A 37 -5.20 4.39 2.68
C ARG A 37 -4.41 4.57 1.40
N THR A 38 -3.34 5.34 1.48
CA THR A 38 -2.34 5.43 0.43
C THR A 38 -1.10 4.61 0.78
N ALA A 39 -0.52 3.97 -0.23
CA ALA A 39 0.84 3.49 -0.17
C ALA A 39 1.81 4.68 0.03
N PRO A 40 3.05 4.42 0.50
CA PRO A 40 4.09 5.45 0.61
C PRO A 40 4.24 6.24 -0.71
N ILE A 41 4.33 7.56 -0.59
CA ILE A 41 4.34 8.51 -1.72
C ILE A 41 5.62 8.35 -2.55
N ASP A 42 5.47 8.25 -3.87
CA ASP A 42 6.56 8.28 -4.85
C ASP A 42 6.66 9.71 -5.47
N PRO A 43 7.77 10.44 -5.27
CA PRO A 43 7.88 11.87 -5.59
C PRO A 43 8.04 12.17 -7.10
N ASN A 44 7.00 12.82 -7.62
CA ASN A 44 6.85 13.74 -8.77
C ASN A 44 7.46 13.52 -10.17
N ASP A 45 6.63 13.91 -11.15
CA ASP A 45 6.94 14.16 -12.56
C ASP A 45 7.20 15.67 -12.73
N PRO A 46 8.41 16.11 -13.13
CA PRO A 46 8.81 17.52 -13.16
C PRO A 46 8.02 18.41 -14.14
N MET A 47 7.17 17.84 -15.01
CA MET A 47 6.49 18.60 -16.07
C MET A 47 5.05 19.03 -15.76
N ARG A 48 4.46 18.68 -14.61
CA ARG A 48 3.02 18.88 -14.33
C ARG A 48 2.67 19.85 -13.20
N GLY A 49 3.67 20.58 -12.68
CA GLY A 49 3.47 21.57 -11.61
C GLY A 49 3.42 20.96 -10.21
N ALA A 50 2.94 21.73 -9.23
CA ALA A 50 2.91 21.35 -7.83
C ALA A 50 1.70 20.46 -7.48
N TYR A 51 1.82 19.16 -7.71
CA TYR A 51 0.85 18.18 -7.25
C TYR A 51 1.57 17.01 -6.56
N VAL A 52 0.86 16.33 -5.66
CA VAL A 52 1.31 15.06 -5.06
C VAL A 52 0.51 13.93 -5.69
N ARG A 53 1.21 12.89 -6.15
CA ARG A 53 0.58 11.66 -6.67
C ARG A 53 0.26 10.74 -5.50
N LEU A 54 -1.01 10.35 -5.41
CA LEU A 54 -1.53 9.44 -4.41
C LEU A 54 -1.69 8.06 -5.03
N ASN A 55 -1.04 7.07 -4.44
CA ASN A 55 -1.21 5.67 -4.81
C ASN A 55 -2.04 5.00 -3.72
N TYR A 56 -3.21 4.47 -4.07
CA TYR A 56 -4.09 3.82 -3.08
C TYR A 56 -3.82 2.32 -2.99
N ASP A 57 -3.96 1.75 -1.80
CA ASP A 57 -3.84 0.29 -1.63
C ASP A 57 -4.89 -0.46 -2.48
N ILE A 58 -6.05 0.16 -2.69
CA ILE A 58 -7.15 -0.38 -3.51
C ILE A 58 -6.93 -0.23 -5.03
N SER A 59 -5.82 0.38 -5.46
CA SER A 59 -5.52 0.58 -6.90
C SER A 59 -4.93 -0.65 -7.56
N VAL A 60 -4.37 -1.60 -6.80
CA VAL A 60 -3.84 -2.87 -7.32
C VAL A 60 -4.76 -3.97 -6.82
N VAL A 61 -5.52 -4.59 -7.73
CA VAL A 61 -6.57 -5.54 -7.37
C VAL A 61 -6.16 -6.96 -7.73
N PRO A 62 -5.88 -7.84 -6.75
CA PRO A 62 -5.56 -9.24 -7.02
C PRO A 62 -6.65 -9.97 -7.81
N ALA A 63 -6.25 -10.91 -8.66
CA ALA A 63 -7.14 -11.78 -9.45
C ALA A 63 -8.23 -12.42 -8.59
N ALA A 64 -7.86 -12.82 -7.36
CA ALA A 64 -8.75 -13.45 -6.38
C ALA A 64 -9.93 -12.56 -5.94
N LEU A 65 -9.85 -11.24 -6.11
CA LEU A 65 -10.93 -10.28 -5.80
C LEU A 65 -11.72 -9.85 -7.04
N CYS A 66 -11.31 -10.25 -8.24
CA CYS A 66 -12.02 -9.94 -9.48
C CYS A 66 -13.29 -10.79 -9.62
N ARG A 67 -14.39 -10.21 -10.12
CA ARG A 67 -15.72 -10.83 -10.26
C ARG A 67 -16.37 -10.45 -11.58
N GLY A 68 -17.17 -11.34 -12.16
CA GLY A 68 -17.84 -11.07 -13.44
C GLY A 68 -16.84 -11.07 -14.60
N GLU A 69 -16.91 -10.06 -15.48
CA GLU A 69 -16.01 -9.98 -16.64
C GLU A 69 -14.56 -9.73 -16.24
N THR A 70 -14.31 -8.97 -15.16
CA THR A 70 -12.94 -8.67 -14.68
C THR A 70 -12.16 -9.95 -14.35
N ALA A 71 -12.83 -10.98 -13.82
CA ALA A 71 -12.21 -12.27 -13.51
C ALA A 71 -11.75 -13.04 -14.76
N LYS A 72 -12.32 -12.74 -15.93
CA LYS A 72 -11.91 -13.32 -17.20
C LYS A 72 -10.64 -12.64 -17.72
N TRP A 73 -10.54 -11.32 -17.56
CA TRP A 73 -9.45 -10.52 -18.12
C TRP A 73 -8.07 -10.96 -17.61
N VAL A 74 -7.99 -11.30 -16.32
CA VAL A 74 -6.74 -11.69 -15.65
C VAL A 74 -6.21 -13.04 -16.15
N LYS A 75 -7.11 -13.94 -16.58
CA LYS A 75 -6.77 -15.27 -17.11
C LYS A 75 -6.22 -15.25 -18.54
N PHE A 76 -6.47 -14.18 -19.30
CA PHE A 76 -6.07 -14.03 -20.70
C PHE A 76 -4.91 -13.04 -20.83
N THR A 77 -3.74 -13.40 -20.34
CA THR A 77 -2.55 -12.53 -20.41
C THR A 77 -1.46 -13.18 -21.26
N GLY A 78 -1.15 -12.50 -22.37
CA GLY A 78 -0.18 -12.93 -23.39
C GLY A 78 -0.28 -12.11 -24.69
N ASP A 79 -1.43 -11.49 -24.97
CA ASP A 79 -1.63 -10.58 -26.11
C ASP A 79 -1.79 -9.12 -25.65
N TRP A 80 -0.73 -8.33 -25.82
CA TRP A 80 -0.70 -6.89 -25.49
C TRP A 80 -1.80 -6.07 -26.18
N ARG A 81 -2.33 -6.55 -27.32
CA ARG A 81 -3.44 -5.88 -28.03
C ARG A 81 -4.74 -6.00 -27.26
N GLN A 82 -4.98 -7.13 -26.59
CA GLN A 82 -6.17 -7.32 -25.76
C GLN A 82 -6.08 -6.49 -24.49
N GLN A 83 -4.91 -6.46 -23.83
CA GLN A 83 -4.67 -5.59 -22.67
C GLN A 83 -4.97 -4.13 -23.01
N ARG A 84 -4.51 -3.64 -24.17
CA ARG A 84 -4.75 -2.27 -24.62
C ARG A 84 -6.24 -1.97 -24.89
N ARG A 85 -7.06 -2.96 -25.24
CA ARG A 85 -8.53 -2.81 -25.38
C ARG A 85 -9.26 -2.76 -24.04
N LEU A 86 -8.63 -3.24 -22.97
CA LEU A 86 -9.19 -3.18 -21.62
C LEU A 86 -8.83 -1.88 -20.90
N HIS A 87 -7.78 -1.18 -21.34
CA HIS A 87 -7.46 0.16 -20.86
C HIS A 87 -8.68 1.08 -20.92
N ASP A 88 -8.88 1.88 -19.87
CA ASP A 88 -9.98 2.81 -19.69
C ASP A 88 -11.39 2.21 -19.57
N ARG A 89 -11.53 0.88 -19.52
CA ARG A 89 -12.82 0.27 -19.18
C ARG A 89 -13.24 0.66 -17.77
N VAL A 90 -14.53 0.94 -17.63
CA VAL A 90 -15.15 1.27 -16.34
C VAL A 90 -15.25 0.01 -15.50
N VAL A 91 -14.87 0.13 -14.24
CA VAL A 91 -14.97 -0.92 -13.24
C VAL A 91 -15.46 -0.32 -11.92
N TYR A 92 -15.99 -1.17 -11.06
CA TYR A 92 -16.55 -0.81 -9.77
C TYR A 92 -15.85 -1.61 -8.68
N ALA A 93 -15.15 -0.90 -7.79
CA ALA A 93 -14.52 -1.45 -6.61
C ALA A 93 -15.54 -1.44 -5.47
N ALA A 94 -16.04 -2.61 -5.10
CA ALA A 94 -16.90 -2.77 -3.94
C ALA A 94 -16.07 -2.69 -2.66
N LEU A 95 -16.53 -1.89 -1.71
CA LEU A 95 -15.79 -1.58 -0.49
C LEU A 95 -16.55 -2.03 0.74
N LYS A 96 -15.79 -2.37 1.79
CA LYS A 96 -16.30 -2.54 3.15
C LYS A 96 -15.51 -1.61 4.07
N ILE A 97 -16.22 -0.91 4.93
CA ILE A 97 -15.60 -0.10 5.97
C ILE A 97 -15.18 -1.07 7.08
N ASN A 98 -13.88 -1.11 7.38
CA ASN A 98 -13.36 -1.91 8.48
C ASN A 98 -13.67 -1.25 9.84
N GLU A 99 -13.32 -1.93 10.93
CA GLU A 99 -13.55 -1.45 12.30
C GLU A 99 -12.83 -0.13 12.62
N HIS A 100 -11.86 0.27 11.79
CA HIS A 100 -11.09 1.50 11.93
C HIS A 100 -11.62 2.65 11.05
N GLY A 101 -12.78 2.48 10.41
CA GLY A 101 -13.37 3.51 9.55
C GLY A 101 -12.68 3.66 8.19
N ILE A 102 -11.86 2.69 7.80
CA ILE A 102 -11.06 2.70 6.57
C ILE A 102 -11.71 1.75 5.56
N ALA A 103 -11.81 2.19 4.32
CA ALA A 103 -12.38 1.38 3.26
C ALA A 103 -11.37 0.36 2.74
N GLU A 104 -11.79 -0.90 2.74
CA GLU A 104 -11.04 -2.02 2.19
C GLU A 104 -11.76 -2.58 0.96
N LEU A 105 -10.96 -2.99 -0.02
CA LEU A 105 -11.46 -3.59 -1.24
C LEU A 105 -11.97 -5.01 -0.98
N VAL A 106 -13.22 -5.26 -1.34
CA VAL A 106 -13.84 -6.59 -1.24
C VAL A 106 -13.86 -7.29 -2.59
N ALA A 107 -14.19 -6.55 -3.65
CA ALA A 107 -14.28 -7.09 -4.99
C ALA A 107 -14.14 -6.00 -6.06
N LEU A 108 -13.73 -6.41 -7.26
CA LEU A 108 -13.74 -5.57 -8.45
C LEU A 108 -14.59 -6.22 -9.54
N SER A 109 -15.57 -5.48 -10.07
CA SER A 109 -16.46 -5.96 -11.12
C SER A 109 -16.66 -4.91 -12.23
N ASP A 110 -17.15 -5.36 -13.37
CA ASP A 110 -17.59 -4.51 -14.48
C ASP A 110 -19.00 -3.91 -14.24
N GLN A 111 -19.74 -4.43 -13.25
CA GLN A 111 -21.05 -3.94 -12.84
C GLN A 111 -21.02 -3.31 -11.44
N PRO A 112 -21.84 -2.29 -11.17
CA PRO A 112 -21.95 -1.72 -9.83
C PRO A 112 -22.54 -2.75 -8.85
N PRO A 113 -22.07 -2.82 -7.59
CA PRO A 113 -22.65 -3.71 -6.60
C PRO A 113 -24.07 -3.28 -6.25
N ALA A 114 -24.92 -4.25 -5.91
CA ALA A 114 -26.32 -4.00 -5.55
C ALA A 114 -26.49 -3.22 -4.24
N SER A 115 -25.49 -3.28 -3.35
CA SER A 115 -25.52 -2.64 -2.04
C SER A 115 -24.11 -2.37 -1.53
N GLY A 116 -24.00 -1.41 -0.61
CA GLY A 116 -22.74 -1.04 0.04
C GLY A 116 -21.97 0.06 -0.71
N PRO A 117 -20.93 0.63 -0.08
CA PRO A 117 -20.12 1.67 -0.69
C PRO A 117 -19.27 1.06 -1.82
N PHE A 118 -19.11 1.82 -2.90
CA PHE A 118 -18.26 1.42 -4.00
C PHE A 118 -17.63 2.63 -4.68
N LEU A 119 -16.49 2.40 -5.33
CA LEU A 119 -15.81 3.40 -6.14
C LEU A 119 -15.86 3.01 -7.61
N ARG A 120 -16.23 3.97 -8.44
CA ARG A 120 -16.14 3.87 -9.88
C ARG A 120 -14.71 4.21 -10.31
N GLY A 121 -14.05 3.26 -10.95
CA GLY A 121 -12.71 3.41 -11.46
C GLY A 121 -12.62 3.13 -12.96
N ARG A 122 -11.39 3.23 -13.47
CA ARG A 122 -11.01 2.84 -14.83
C ARG A 122 -9.76 1.98 -14.78
N VAL A 123 -9.76 0.95 -15.62
CA VAL A 123 -8.60 0.07 -15.80
C VAL A 123 -7.43 0.85 -16.37
N VAL A 124 -6.26 0.70 -15.75
CA VAL A 124 -4.97 1.23 -16.21
C VAL A 124 -4.18 0.12 -16.91
N SER A 125 -4.10 -1.05 -16.29
CA SER A 125 -3.48 -2.25 -16.87
C SER A 125 -4.15 -3.50 -16.34
N VAL A 126 -4.04 -4.58 -17.10
CA VAL A 126 -4.43 -5.92 -16.68
C VAL A 126 -3.22 -6.82 -16.86
N ASP A 127 -2.77 -7.37 -15.74
CA ASP A 127 -1.65 -8.29 -15.66
C ASP A 127 -2.16 -9.70 -15.29
N HIS A 128 -1.27 -10.69 -15.20
CA HIS A 128 -1.67 -12.09 -14.98
C HIS A 128 -2.28 -12.34 -13.61
N ASP A 129 -1.87 -11.55 -12.61
CA ASP A 129 -2.25 -11.76 -11.21
C ASP A 129 -3.04 -10.60 -10.61
N ASP A 130 -3.13 -9.46 -11.31
CA ASP A 130 -3.88 -8.29 -10.84
C ASP A 130 -4.42 -7.38 -11.95
N ILE A 131 -5.32 -6.48 -11.55
CA ILE A 131 -5.78 -5.36 -12.35
C ILE A 131 -5.42 -4.06 -11.65
N ARG A 132 -4.75 -3.15 -12.37
CA ARG A 132 -4.52 -1.78 -11.88
C ARG A 132 -5.69 -0.88 -12.24
N VAL A 133 -6.19 -0.14 -11.26
CA VAL A 133 -7.36 0.72 -11.37
C VAL A 133 -7.06 2.12 -10.86
N ARG A 134 -7.51 3.13 -11.62
CA ARG A 134 -7.55 4.54 -11.21
C ARG A 134 -8.98 4.99 -10.93
N TYR A 135 -9.17 5.78 -9.88
CA TYR A 135 -10.44 6.28 -9.36
C TYR A 135 -10.65 7.78 -9.62
N GLY A 136 -9.65 8.49 -10.18
CA GLY A 136 -9.76 9.91 -10.50
C GLY A 136 -9.45 10.84 -9.32
N ILE A 137 -8.83 10.29 -8.27
CA ILE A 137 -8.44 10.96 -7.03
C ILE A 137 -6.93 10.77 -6.74
N GLU A 138 -6.15 10.33 -7.74
CA GLU A 138 -4.71 10.06 -7.63
C GLU A 138 -3.85 11.34 -7.64
N ALA A 139 -4.44 12.51 -7.86
CA ALA A 139 -3.73 13.78 -7.94
C ALA A 139 -4.33 14.79 -6.98
N MET A 140 -3.50 15.30 -6.07
CA MET A 140 -3.85 16.41 -5.19
C MET A 140 -3.06 17.65 -5.60
N PHE A 141 -3.78 18.69 -6.03
CA PHE A 141 -3.20 19.97 -6.40
C PHE A 141 -3.08 20.86 -5.17
N MET A 142 -1.90 21.44 -4.97
CA MET A 142 -1.64 22.37 -3.88
C MET A 142 -0.62 23.43 -4.34
N SER A 143 -0.35 24.44 -3.52
CA SER A 143 0.72 25.39 -3.85
C SER A 143 2.08 24.69 -3.91
N LYS A 144 3.03 25.23 -4.68
CA LYS A 144 4.39 24.66 -4.79
C LYS A 144 5.05 24.45 -3.44
N GLU A 145 4.91 25.42 -2.54
CA GLU A 145 5.45 25.32 -1.19
C GLU A 145 4.74 24.25 -0.35
N ALA A 146 3.42 24.08 -0.49
CA ALA A 146 2.69 23.03 0.20
C ALA A 146 3.07 21.64 -0.32
N ALA A 147 3.29 21.49 -1.63
CA ALA A 147 3.71 20.23 -2.24
C ALA A 147 5.10 19.82 -1.75
N LEU A 148 6.07 20.75 -1.80
CA LEU A 148 7.44 20.51 -1.31
C LEU A 148 7.47 20.23 0.20
N ARG A 149 6.61 20.89 0.99
CA ARG A 149 6.46 20.60 2.42
C ARG A 149 5.88 19.20 2.65
N THR A 150 4.83 18.83 1.93
CA THR A 150 4.20 17.49 2.06
C THR A 150 5.18 16.39 1.67
N GLU A 151 5.95 16.59 0.60
CA GLU A 151 7.02 15.70 0.17
C GLU A 151 8.15 15.62 1.21
N SER A 152 8.60 16.76 1.73
CA SER A 152 9.64 16.80 2.77
C SER A 152 9.17 16.12 4.05
N MET A 153 7.90 16.31 4.45
CA MET A 153 7.30 15.57 5.56
C MET A 153 7.28 14.07 5.25
N ALA A 154 6.83 13.66 4.06
CA ALA A 154 6.77 12.25 3.67
C ALA A 154 8.14 11.55 3.72
N ILE A 155 9.19 12.23 3.27
CA ILE A 155 10.52 11.64 3.07
C ILE A 155 11.40 11.77 4.32
N LYS A 156 11.30 12.88 5.04
CA LYS A 156 12.23 13.22 6.13
C LYS A 156 11.56 13.15 7.50
N GLU A 157 10.52 13.95 7.71
CA GLU A 157 9.96 14.16 9.05
C GLU A 157 9.00 13.07 9.50
N ARG A 158 8.25 12.46 8.58
CA ARG A 158 7.23 11.43 8.79
C ARG A 158 7.50 10.20 7.93
N ALA A 159 8.78 9.88 7.77
CA ALA A 159 9.24 8.75 6.97
C ALA A 159 8.53 7.46 7.41
N GLY A 160 7.92 6.75 6.44
CA GLY A 160 7.23 5.49 6.71
C GLY A 160 5.85 5.63 7.37
N ALA A 161 5.35 6.84 7.62
CA ALA A 161 3.95 7.05 8.01
C ALA A 161 3.06 7.07 6.75
N PRO A 162 2.02 6.24 6.63
CA PRO A 162 1.08 6.33 5.52
C PRO A 162 0.15 7.53 5.67
N MET A 163 -0.41 7.99 4.55
CA MET A 163 -1.48 8.97 4.55
C MET A 163 -2.85 8.29 4.47
N ALA A 164 -3.78 8.77 5.29
CA ALA A 164 -5.20 8.52 5.16
C ALA A 164 -5.83 9.68 4.38
N VAL A 165 -6.54 9.37 3.29
CA VAL A 165 -7.21 10.36 2.43
C VAL A 165 -8.71 10.24 2.64
N SER A 166 -9.34 11.34 3.03
CA SER A 166 -10.80 11.45 3.11
C SER A 166 -11.35 11.85 1.75
N VAL A 167 -12.31 11.09 1.25
CA VAL A 167 -13.02 11.33 -0.01
C VAL A 167 -14.52 11.36 0.23
N ALA A 168 -15.26 12.05 -0.63
CA ALA A 168 -16.71 11.94 -0.71
C ALA A 168 -17.11 11.17 -1.96
N VAL A 169 -18.04 10.23 -1.80
CA VAL A 169 -18.46 9.32 -2.86
C VAL A 169 -19.91 9.60 -3.24
N GLY A 170 -20.17 9.89 -4.51
CA GLY A 170 -21.52 10.04 -5.05
C GLY A 170 -22.20 8.69 -5.29
N GLY A 171 -23.53 8.68 -5.46
CA GLY A 171 -24.31 7.45 -5.65
C GLY A 171 -23.95 6.62 -6.90
N ASN A 172 -23.20 7.19 -7.85
CA ASN A 172 -22.66 6.49 -9.02
C ASN A 172 -21.22 5.98 -8.84
N GLY A 173 -20.66 6.10 -7.62
CA GLY A 173 -19.31 5.70 -7.25
C GLY A 173 -18.22 6.72 -7.59
N THR A 174 -18.56 7.90 -8.13
CA THR A 174 -17.54 8.95 -8.36
C THR A 174 -17.04 9.49 -7.03
N ALA A 175 -15.72 9.44 -6.82
CA ALA A 175 -15.06 10.04 -5.67
C ALA A 175 -14.57 11.46 -5.94
N VAL A 176 -14.65 12.30 -4.92
CA VAL A 176 -14.03 13.63 -4.85
C VAL A 176 -13.16 13.69 -3.61
N LEU A 177 -11.91 14.07 -3.80
CA LEU A 177 -10.95 14.21 -2.70
C LEU A 177 -11.33 15.41 -1.81
N LYS A 178 -11.32 15.22 -0.49
CA LYS A 178 -11.62 16.27 0.50
C LYS A 178 -10.40 16.72 1.27
N ASN A 179 -9.74 15.79 1.95
CA ASN A 179 -8.65 16.08 2.86
C ASN A 179 -7.72 14.88 3.02
N PHE A 180 -6.59 15.07 3.67
CA PHE A 180 -5.69 14.01 4.08
C PHE A 180 -5.18 14.23 5.51
N ALA A 181 -4.77 13.14 6.15
CA ALA A 181 -4.05 13.15 7.40
C ALA A 181 -2.96 12.08 7.36
N TRP A 182 -1.82 12.35 7.99
CA TRP A 182 -0.83 11.31 8.21
C TRP A 182 -1.25 10.42 9.37
N GLU A 183 -0.97 9.15 9.25
CA GLU A 183 -1.11 8.22 10.36
C GLU A 183 -0.11 8.55 11.47
N PRO A 184 -0.52 8.45 12.75
CA PRO A 184 0.34 8.82 13.88
C PRO A 184 1.50 7.83 14.08
N LEU A 185 1.41 6.61 13.54
CA LEU A 185 2.45 5.60 13.63
C LEU A 185 3.10 5.41 12.25
N GLY A 186 4.42 5.61 12.18
CA GLY A 186 5.22 5.31 11.01
C GLY A 186 6.08 4.05 11.19
N LEU A 187 6.33 3.33 10.10
CA LEU A 187 7.18 2.15 10.06
C LEU A 187 8.27 2.32 9.00
N THR A 188 9.51 2.45 9.46
CA THR A 188 10.69 2.41 8.60
C THR A 188 11.46 1.12 8.81
N ILE A 189 12.32 0.78 7.85
CA ILE A 189 13.17 -0.41 7.92
C ILE A 189 14.61 -0.03 7.60
N THR A 190 15.56 -0.71 8.24
CA THR A 190 16.97 -0.71 7.86
C THR A 190 17.39 -2.15 7.61
N LEU A 191 18.10 -2.38 6.51
CA LEU A 191 18.56 -3.71 6.13
C LEU A 191 19.97 -3.94 6.67
N GLN A 192 20.15 -5.03 7.40
CA GLN A 192 21.46 -5.46 7.87
C GLN A 192 22.00 -6.56 6.94
N ARG A 193 23.28 -6.46 6.63
CA ARG A 193 24.03 -7.44 5.84
C ARG A 193 25.18 -7.98 6.68
N PRO A 194 25.60 -9.24 6.46
CA PRO A 194 26.75 -9.80 7.16
C PRO A 194 28.02 -8.97 6.88
N PRO A 195 28.95 -8.87 7.86
CA PRO A 195 30.21 -8.14 7.69
C PRO A 195 31.01 -8.64 6.48
N THR A 196 31.71 -7.72 5.82
CA THR A 196 32.68 -8.05 4.78
C THR A 196 33.88 -8.72 5.45
N GLU A 197 34.13 -10.01 5.16
CA GLU A 197 35.44 -10.60 5.46
C GLU A 197 36.52 -9.83 4.69
N SER A 198 37.67 -9.58 5.33
CA SER A 198 38.79 -8.83 4.75
C SER A 198 39.07 -9.26 3.31
N ARG A 199 38.98 -8.28 2.41
CA ARG A 199 39.13 -8.43 0.96
C ARG A 199 40.48 -9.07 0.63
N ASP A 200 40.46 -10.22 -0.05
CA ASP A 200 41.64 -10.72 -0.77
C ASP A 200 41.89 -9.80 -1.98
N PRO A 201 43.00 -9.03 -2.01
CA PRO A 201 43.26 -8.06 -3.06
C PRO A 201 43.49 -8.69 -4.44
N THR A 202 43.66 -10.00 -4.52
CA THR A 202 43.94 -10.72 -5.79
C THR A 202 42.66 -11.13 -6.54
N ARG A 203 41.48 -11.02 -5.92
CA ARG A 203 40.21 -11.37 -6.58
C ARG A 203 39.61 -10.16 -7.29
N PRO A 204 39.17 -10.29 -8.57
CA PRO A 204 38.48 -9.22 -9.27
C PRO A 204 37.23 -8.81 -8.47
N SER A 205 36.91 -7.51 -8.49
CA SER A 205 35.77 -6.92 -7.77
C SER A 205 34.44 -7.37 -8.36
N GLN A 206 34.07 -8.63 -8.18
CA GLN A 206 32.67 -9.00 -8.22
C GLN A 206 32.08 -8.47 -6.91
N GLN A 207 31.29 -7.41 -7.03
CA GLN A 207 30.43 -6.93 -5.97
C GLN A 207 29.40 -8.05 -5.72
N ILE A 208 29.79 -9.09 -4.98
CA ILE A 208 28.85 -10.11 -4.52
C ILE A 208 27.94 -9.36 -3.57
N GLN A 209 26.80 -8.89 -4.08
CA GLN A 209 25.75 -8.32 -3.25
C GLN A 209 25.33 -9.43 -2.29
N ARG A 210 25.92 -9.43 -1.09
CA ARG A 210 25.57 -10.42 -0.08
C ARG A 210 24.14 -10.14 0.34
N PRO A 211 23.27 -11.17 0.35
CA PRO A 211 21.89 -11.00 0.73
C PRO A 211 21.80 -10.60 2.21
N ILE A 212 20.71 -9.91 2.54
CA ILE A 212 20.40 -9.44 3.90
C ILE A 212 20.22 -10.61 4.87
N ASN A 213 20.62 -10.41 6.13
CA ASN A 213 20.44 -11.40 7.19
C ASN A 213 19.48 -10.92 8.28
N ALA A 214 19.27 -9.61 8.43
CA ALA A 214 18.30 -9.07 9.37
C ALA A 214 17.66 -7.78 8.85
N VAL A 215 16.49 -7.47 9.39
CA VAL A 215 15.77 -6.22 9.18
C VAL A 215 15.55 -5.56 10.54
N ILE A 216 15.94 -4.30 10.65
CA ILE A 216 15.62 -3.47 11.82
C ILE A 216 14.37 -2.68 11.47
N ALA A 217 13.25 -3.02 12.09
CA ALA A 217 11.98 -2.34 11.94
C ALA A 217 11.87 -1.23 12.99
N THR A 218 11.74 0.03 12.57
CA THR A 218 11.61 1.16 13.46
C THR A 218 10.20 1.72 13.41
N LEU A 219 9.49 1.60 14.52
CA LEU A 219 8.16 2.17 14.73
C LEU A 219 8.31 3.52 15.42
N HIS A 220 7.78 4.59 14.82
CA HIS A 220 7.89 5.96 15.33
C HIS A 220 6.50 6.55 15.56
N ASN A 221 6.29 7.17 16.73
CA ASN A 221 5.08 7.92 17.04
C ASN A 221 5.19 9.39 16.59
N TYR A 222 4.65 9.70 15.41
CA TYR A 222 4.53 11.06 14.86
C TYR A 222 3.31 11.83 15.37
N GLY A 223 2.47 11.19 16.19
CA GLY A 223 1.27 11.77 16.78
C GLY A 223 1.58 12.72 17.94
N ASP A 224 0.53 13.36 18.44
CA ASP A 224 0.55 14.28 19.58
C ASP A 224 0.15 13.61 20.91
N LYS A 225 -0.19 12.31 20.87
CA LYS A 225 -0.63 11.51 22.01
C LYS A 225 0.23 10.26 22.17
N ASN A 226 0.23 9.71 23.37
CA ASN A 226 0.79 8.39 23.61
C ASN A 226 0.03 7.34 22.79
N LEU A 227 0.77 6.41 22.19
CA LEU A 227 0.21 5.21 21.58
C LEU A 227 0.97 4.00 22.07
N ALA A 228 0.38 2.82 21.98
CA ALA A 228 1.06 1.58 22.29
C ALA A 228 1.24 0.71 21.04
N ILE A 229 2.38 0.03 21.00
CA ILE A 229 2.67 -1.06 20.07
C ILE A 229 2.85 -2.35 20.87
N VAL A 230 2.68 -3.48 20.19
CA VAL A 230 2.90 -4.79 20.79
C VAL A 230 4.14 -5.39 20.14
N ASP A 231 5.16 -5.69 20.92
CA ASP A 231 6.36 -6.41 20.48
C ASP A 231 6.33 -7.85 21.01
N LEU A 232 5.98 -8.79 20.13
CA LEU A 232 5.93 -10.20 20.44
C LEU A 232 7.30 -10.86 20.13
N PRO A 233 7.76 -11.79 20.98
CA PRO A 233 9.07 -12.43 20.84
C PRO A 233 9.33 -13.01 19.44
N GLY A 234 10.55 -12.78 18.94
CA GLY A 234 10.98 -13.26 17.60
C GLY A 234 10.42 -12.45 16.44
N GLY A 235 9.94 -11.22 16.69
CA GLY A 235 9.33 -10.37 15.67
C GLY A 235 7.92 -10.81 15.26
N ARG A 236 7.23 -11.62 16.09
CA ARG A 236 5.93 -12.22 15.75
C ARG A 236 4.76 -11.22 15.70
N SER A 237 5.02 -9.94 15.97
CA SER A 237 4.11 -8.83 15.65
C SER A 237 4.18 -8.40 14.19
N PHE A 238 5.05 -9.02 13.40
CA PHE A 238 5.25 -8.69 11.99
C PHE A 238 5.03 -9.91 11.11
N ARG A 239 4.74 -9.64 9.83
CA ARG A 239 4.79 -10.64 8.77
C ARG A 239 5.45 -10.06 7.52
N LEU A 240 5.93 -10.96 6.68
CA LEU A 240 6.50 -10.60 5.39
C LEU A 240 5.44 -10.72 4.30
N VAL A 241 5.25 -9.66 3.52
CA VAL A 241 4.26 -9.59 2.44
C VAL A 241 4.99 -9.33 1.12
N PRO A 242 4.74 -10.08 0.05
CA PRO A 242 5.32 -9.77 -1.26
C PRO A 242 4.83 -8.40 -1.75
N ASN A 243 5.72 -7.62 -2.35
CA ASN A 243 5.38 -6.31 -2.89
C ASN A 243 4.56 -6.46 -4.18
N ALA A 244 3.26 -6.17 -4.11
CA ALA A 244 2.32 -6.28 -5.23
C ALA A 244 2.61 -5.32 -6.41
N LEU A 245 3.51 -4.35 -6.25
CA LEU A 245 3.83 -3.39 -7.32
C LEU A 245 4.73 -3.96 -8.43
N MET A 246 5.52 -5.00 -8.13
CA MET A 246 6.36 -5.71 -9.10
C MET A 246 5.83 -7.13 -9.27
N ASN A 247 5.01 -7.30 -10.30
CA ASN A 247 4.06 -8.41 -10.46
C ASN A 247 4.69 -9.75 -10.91
N HIS A 248 5.89 -10.05 -10.41
CA HIS A 248 6.59 -11.31 -10.65
C HIS A 248 7.28 -11.84 -9.39
N ASN A 249 6.91 -11.35 -8.19
CA ASN A 249 7.49 -11.89 -6.97
C ASN A 249 6.94 -13.30 -6.70
N ARG A 250 7.65 -14.31 -7.19
CA ARG A 250 7.39 -15.73 -6.95
C ARG A 250 7.74 -16.20 -5.54
N PHE A 251 8.37 -15.34 -4.73
CA PHE A 251 8.75 -15.69 -3.38
C PHE A 251 7.66 -15.25 -2.39
N VAL A 252 7.22 -16.20 -1.57
CA VAL A 252 6.23 -15.97 -0.51
C VAL A 252 6.81 -16.33 0.85
N TRP A 253 6.37 -15.62 1.87
CA TRP A 253 6.68 -15.97 3.26
C TRP A 253 6.12 -17.37 3.57
N ALA A 254 6.96 -18.22 4.14
CA ALA A 254 6.65 -19.62 4.40
C ALA A 254 7.27 -20.05 5.74
N PRO A 255 6.69 -19.59 6.87
CA PRO A 255 7.11 -20.05 8.20
C PRO A 255 6.83 -21.55 8.35
N PRO A 256 7.49 -22.23 9.32
CA PRO A 256 7.29 -23.66 9.52
C PRO A 256 5.88 -23.96 10.04
N ALA A 257 5.45 -25.23 9.93
CA ALA A 257 4.10 -25.64 10.29
C ALA A 257 3.76 -25.45 11.79
N ASP A 258 4.79 -25.42 12.64
CA ASP A 258 4.68 -25.16 14.09
C ASP A 258 4.78 -23.67 14.45
N PHE A 259 4.82 -22.77 13.45
CA PHE A 259 4.78 -21.33 13.69
C PHE A 259 3.50 -20.92 14.39
N ALA A 260 3.64 -20.28 15.55
CA ALA A 260 2.52 -19.78 16.34
C ALA A 260 2.80 -18.36 16.82
N VAL A 261 1.80 -17.49 16.73
CA VAL A 261 1.83 -16.16 17.33
C VAL A 261 1.41 -16.30 18.80
N PRO A 262 2.30 -16.00 19.77
CA PRO A 262 1.97 -16.14 21.18
C PRO A 262 0.90 -15.13 21.60
N ALA A 263 0.12 -15.47 22.62
CA ALA A 263 -0.81 -14.53 23.24
C ALA A 263 -0.03 -13.34 23.86
N PRO A 264 -0.48 -12.10 23.64
CA PRO A 264 0.20 -10.92 24.17
C PRO A 264 0.13 -10.89 25.70
N ARG A 265 1.19 -10.44 26.33
CA ARG A 265 1.28 -10.14 27.76
C ARG A 265 1.48 -8.64 27.96
N ALA A 266 1.23 -8.16 29.18
CA ALA A 266 1.41 -6.74 29.51
C ALA A 266 2.84 -6.24 29.23
N GLU A 267 3.85 -7.10 29.42
CA GLU A 267 5.26 -6.81 29.10
C GLU A 267 5.55 -6.62 27.61
N ASN A 268 4.68 -7.13 26.73
CA ASN A 268 4.80 -6.96 25.28
C ASN A 268 4.23 -5.62 24.81
N ILE A 269 3.45 -4.92 25.65
CA ILE A 269 2.81 -3.65 25.29
C ILE A 269 3.77 -2.51 25.64
N ILE A 270 4.29 -1.86 24.61
CA ILE A 270 5.26 -0.78 24.73
C ILE A 270 4.57 0.54 24.36
N VAL A 271 4.49 1.46 25.33
CA VAL A 271 3.93 2.79 25.13
C VAL A 271 5.01 3.70 24.54
N LEU A 272 4.73 4.26 23.37
CA LEU A 272 5.53 5.27 22.71
C LEU A 272 4.92 6.65 22.96
N LYS A 273 5.69 7.53 23.61
CA LYS A 273 5.34 8.95 23.74
C LYS A 273 5.45 9.67 22.38
N PRO A 274 4.84 10.86 22.22
CA PRO A 274 5.05 11.69 21.04
C PRO A 274 6.54 11.88 20.72
N GLY A 275 6.93 11.56 19.48
CA GLY A 275 8.31 11.62 18.99
C GLY A 275 9.20 10.42 19.36
N GLU A 276 8.71 9.48 20.16
CA GLU A 276 9.46 8.29 20.56
C GLU A 276 9.47 7.23 19.45
N SER A 277 10.55 6.45 19.40
CA SER A 277 10.71 5.34 18.45
C SER A 277 11.15 4.07 19.16
N LEU A 278 10.70 2.93 18.65
CA LEU A 278 11.22 1.61 19.02
C LEU A 278 11.79 0.93 17.79
N ALA A 279 13.03 0.44 17.90
CA ALA A 279 13.66 -0.40 16.90
C ALA A 279 13.57 -1.88 17.32
N ILE A 280 13.02 -2.72 16.45
CA ILE A 280 12.89 -4.16 16.64
C ILE A 280 13.72 -4.85 15.56
N GLN A 281 14.71 -5.63 15.97
CA GLN A 281 15.53 -6.40 15.04
C GLN A 281 14.88 -7.75 14.77
N ILE A 282 14.71 -8.06 13.49
CA ILE A 282 14.17 -9.32 13.00
C ILE A 282 15.28 -10.06 12.27
N ASP A 283 15.64 -11.24 12.77
CA ASP A 283 16.63 -12.12 12.14
C ASP A 283 15.96 -12.92 11.01
N LEU A 284 16.33 -12.61 9.77
CA LEU A 284 15.81 -13.28 8.57
C LEU A 284 16.48 -14.63 8.29
N THR A 285 17.46 -15.02 9.10
CA THR A 285 18.06 -16.36 9.05
C THR A 285 17.25 -17.39 9.85
N ASP A 286 16.43 -16.92 10.80
CA ASP A 286 15.50 -17.76 11.56
C ASP A 286 14.48 -18.40 10.61
N ARG A 287 14.14 -19.67 10.91
CA ARG A 287 13.17 -20.47 10.14
C ARG A 287 11.79 -19.83 10.05
N ASP A 288 11.42 -19.05 11.06
CA ASP A 288 10.13 -18.34 11.09
C ASP A 288 10.02 -17.26 10.00
N TRP A 289 11.14 -16.85 9.41
CA TRP A 289 11.24 -15.81 8.38
C TRP A 289 11.61 -16.34 7.00
N TRP A 290 11.63 -17.66 6.84
CA TRP A 290 11.96 -18.29 5.56
C TRP A 290 10.93 -18.01 4.48
N ILE A 291 11.41 -18.07 3.24
CA ILE A 291 10.61 -17.86 2.03
C ILE A 291 10.65 -19.08 1.13
N ARG A 292 9.57 -19.27 0.36
CA ARG A 292 9.43 -20.33 -0.63
C ARG A 292 9.20 -19.74 -2.01
N ASP A 293 9.82 -20.35 -3.01
CA ASP A 293 9.52 -20.11 -4.42
C ASP A 293 8.28 -20.93 -4.81
N ILE A 294 7.18 -20.25 -5.14
CA ILE A 294 5.91 -20.91 -5.50
C ILE A 294 5.97 -21.60 -6.87
N THR A 295 6.95 -21.27 -7.71
CA THR A 295 7.14 -21.92 -9.03
C THR A 295 7.89 -23.24 -8.93
N LYS A 296 8.52 -23.50 -7.78
CA LYS A 296 9.32 -24.70 -7.49
C LYS A 296 8.90 -25.30 -6.15
N PRO A 297 7.66 -25.83 -6.05
CA PRO A 297 7.10 -26.32 -4.79
C PRO A 297 7.90 -27.48 -4.17
N GLU A 298 8.71 -28.19 -4.96
CA GLU A 298 9.61 -29.24 -4.53
C GLU A 298 10.82 -28.73 -3.72
N ILE A 299 11.17 -27.45 -3.83
CA ILE A 299 12.27 -26.85 -3.08
C ILE A 299 11.74 -26.35 -1.73
N PRO A 300 12.31 -26.79 -0.60
CA PRO A 300 11.85 -26.36 0.72
C PRO A 300 12.02 -24.84 0.93
N PRO A 301 11.27 -24.25 1.89
CA PRO A 301 11.53 -22.89 2.35
C PRO A 301 12.97 -22.76 2.84
N ALA A 302 13.57 -21.59 2.64
CA ALA A 302 14.93 -21.28 3.06
C ALA A 302 15.05 -19.81 3.44
N ALA A 303 16.11 -19.47 4.18
CA ALA A 303 16.42 -18.08 4.50
C ALA A 303 16.66 -17.28 3.22
N MET A 304 16.34 -15.98 3.25
CA MET A 304 16.64 -15.07 2.15
C MET A 304 18.14 -15.08 1.80
N SER A 305 18.98 -15.20 2.82
CA SER A 305 20.44 -15.19 2.66
C SER A 305 21.01 -16.43 1.96
N GLN A 306 20.26 -17.51 1.89
CA GLN A 306 20.68 -18.80 1.32
C GLN A 306 20.17 -19.00 -0.12
N ARG A 307 19.47 -18.01 -0.68
CA ARG A 307 18.92 -18.07 -2.04
C ARG A 307 19.90 -17.42 -3.01
N ASP A 308 20.32 -18.19 -4.02
CA ASP A 308 21.21 -17.70 -5.09
C ASP A 308 20.45 -17.25 -6.35
N ASN A 309 19.20 -17.71 -6.52
CA ASN A 309 18.37 -17.48 -7.71
C ASN A 309 17.32 -16.39 -7.48
N TRP A 310 17.77 -15.21 -7.05
CA TRP A 310 16.90 -14.05 -6.92
C TRP A 310 16.40 -13.58 -8.29
N ASP A 311 15.09 -13.35 -8.38
CA ASP A 311 14.52 -12.57 -9.49
C ASP A 311 14.77 -11.09 -9.19
N TRP A 312 15.03 -10.29 -10.24
CA TRP A 312 15.17 -8.85 -10.12
C TRP A 312 13.90 -8.17 -9.56
N ASN A 313 12.75 -8.85 -9.66
CA ASN A 313 11.46 -8.40 -9.11
C ASN A 313 11.19 -8.83 -7.66
N ALA A 314 12.06 -9.64 -7.06
CA ALA A 314 11.83 -10.18 -5.73
C ALA A 314 11.98 -9.10 -4.66
N SER A 315 10.83 -8.53 -4.27
CA SER A 315 10.73 -7.47 -3.26
C SER A 315 9.59 -7.75 -2.29
N PHE A 316 9.82 -7.43 -1.03
CA PHE A 316 8.91 -7.67 0.08
C PHE A 316 8.63 -6.38 0.82
N ARG A 317 7.57 -6.37 1.62
CA ARG A 317 7.28 -5.37 2.63
C ARG A 317 7.18 -6.07 3.96
N LEU A 318 7.65 -5.41 5.00
CA LEU A 318 7.38 -5.82 6.37
C LEU A 318 6.06 -5.19 6.79
N GLU A 319 5.12 -6.00 7.26
CA GLU A 319 3.83 -5.53 7.77
C GLU A 319 3.74 -5.78 9.26
N TYR A 320 3.62 -4.71 10.04
CA TYR A 320 3.26 -4.76 11.45
C TYR A 320 1.77 -5.10 11.58
N VAL A 321 1.48 -6.17 12.30
CA VAL A 321 0.15 -6.72 12.53
C VAL A 321 -0.09 -6.76 14.05
N PRO A 322 -0.70 -5.72 14.63
CA PRO A 322 -1.01 -5.72 16.06
C PRO A 322 -2.05 -6.82 16.38
N PRO A 323 -2.03 -7.40 17.59
CA PRO A 323 -3.08 -8.30 18.04
C PRO A 323 -4.47 -7.65 18.00
N SER A 324 -5.52 -8.47 17.94
CA SER A 324 -6.89 -7.97 18.03
C SER A 324 -7.18 -7.33 19.39
N ALA A 325 -8.16 -6.42 19.45
CA ALA A 325 -8.61 -5.80 20.69
C ALA A 325 -9.02 -6.84 21.76
N ASP A 326 -9.58 -7.96 21.31
CA ASP A 326 -9.97 -9.07 22.18
C ASP A 326 -8.76 -9.79 22.79
N ALA A 327 -7.68 -9.95 22.03
CA ALA A 327 -6.47 -10.63 22.48
C ALA A 327 -5.71 -9.85 23.57
N VAL A 328 -5.85 -8.51 23.59
CA VAL A 328 -5.20 -7.63 24.58
C VAL A 328 -6.16 -7.16 25.67
N ARG A 329 -7.41 -7.63 25.66
CA ARG A 329 -8.45 -7.15 26.57
C ARG A 329 -8.04 -7.37 28.02
N GLY A 330 -8.07 -6.30 28.81
CA GLY A 330 -7.70 -6.33 30.24
C GLY A 330 -6.21 -6.24 30.52
N LEU A 331 -5.35 -6.17 29.49
CA LEU A 331 -3.93 -5.87 29.67
C LEU A 331 -3.72 -4.37 29.87
N THR A 332 -2.70 -4.01 30.65
CA THR A 332 -2.33 -2.61 30.90
C THR A 332 -1.96 -1.91 29.59
N ASN A 333 -2.45 -0.67 29.41
CA ASN A 333 -2.24 0.16 28.21
C ASN A 333 -2.84 -0.39 26.91
N ALA A 334 -3.71 -1.41 26.97
CA ALA A 334 -4.34 -1.98 25.78
C ALA A 334 -5.23 -0.98 25.02
N ASP A 335 -5.79 0.01 25.70
CA ASP A 335 -6.58 1.10 25.15
C ASP A 335 -5.78 2.06 24.26
N LEU A 336 -4.45 2.10 24.43
CA LEU A 336 -3.55 2.92 23.62
C LEU A 336 -3.11 2.20 22.33
N ILE A 337 -3.43 0.91 22.17
CA ILE A 337 -2.96 0.11 21.03
C ILE A 337 -3.70 0.53 19.76
N ARG A 338 -2.93 0.86 18.72
CA ARG A 338 -3.45 0.97 17.36
C ARG A 338 -3.57 -0.44 16.78
N HIS A 339 -4.80 -0.88 16.52
CA HIS A 339 -5.11 -2.22 15.98
C HIS A 339 -5.03 -2.37 14.45
N ALA A 340 -4.84 -1.26 13.74
CA ALA A 340 -4.68 -1.31 12.30
C ALA A 340 -3.30 -1.85 11.88
N PRO A 341 -3.19 -2.58 10.76
CA PRO A 341 -1.90 -2.98 10.21
C PRO A 341 -1.15 -1.78 9.60
N LEU A 342 0.18 -1.90 9.50
CA LEU A 342 1.08 -0.87 8.98
C LEU A 342 2.20 -1.51 8.16
N ARG A 343 2.48 -1.01 6.95
CA ARG A 343 3.47 -1.58 6.02
C ARG A 343 4.68 -0.68 5.87
N SER A 344 5.87 -1.28 5.79
CA SER A 344 7.10 -0.59 5.42
C SER A 344 7.14 -0.24 3.92
N ARG A 345 8.16 0.54 3.52
CA ARG A 345 8.63 0.55 2.13
C ARG A 345 9.03 -0.85 1.68
N ALA A 346 8.97 -1.07 0.37
CA ALA A 346 9.41 -2.33 -0.19
C ALA A 346 10.93 -2.46 -0.08
N PHE A 347 11.42 -3.68 0.00
CA PHE A 347 12.83 -3.99 0.00
C PHE A 347 13.10 -5.30 -0.73
N SER A 348 14.25 -5.38 -1.39
CA SER A 348 14.79 -6.58 -1.98
C SER A 348 16.00 -7.05 -1.18
N ALA A 349 16.15 -8.37 -1.08
CA ALA A 349 17.31 -8.97 -0.42
C ALA A 349 18.64 -8.59 -1.10
N MET A 350 18.62 -8.28 -2.41
CA MET A 350 19.81 -7.90 -3.17
C MET A 350 19.93 -6.39 -3.36
N GLN A 351 18.85 -5.74 -3.82
CA GLN A 351 18.89 -4.36 -4.30
C GLN A 351 18.78 -3.30 -3.20
N GLY A 352 18.25 -3.64 -2.01
CA GLY A 352 18.09 -2.70 -0.91
C GLY A 352 16.63 -2.29 -0.69
N ILE A 353 16.40 -1.07 -0.18
CA ILE A 353 15.07 -0.52 0.07
C ILE A 353 14.66 0.29 -1.16
N ASP A 354 13.48 0.02 -1.71
CA ASP A 354 12.88 0.73 -2.84
C ASP A 354 12.38 2.12 -2.46
#